data_AF-A0A945MIR1-F1
#
_entry.id   AF-A0A945MIR1-F1
#
_cell.length_a   1.000
_cell.length_b   1.000
_cell.length_c   1.000
_cell.angle_alpha   90.00
_cell.angle_beta   90.00
_cell.angle_gamma   90.00
#
_symmetry.space_group_name_H-M   'P 1'
#
loop_
_entity.id
_entity.type
_entity.pdbx_description
1 polymer ?
#
loop_
_entity_poly.entity_id
_entity_poly.type
_entity_poly.pdbx_seq_one_letter_code
_entity_poly.pdbx_strand_id
1 'polypeptide(L)'
;MANLKVPVRWWGGAGNDKIVQSEDGHCYAELELELARTVFMIVDSDCGQGNVYVEEGIAPALAAARAVGMQVVYIHNDFSLSDEPGSIKREIHGTRWGNEGEADRSPPARTPVVPNYSPSIAPLPHEPDFPKREWSGFHETHVDYHLRCYDIKNIVAVGFSQRSCLYQTLNGAVEHNYRVIMLRDCTHSSEYPDTVDERLPEGGWLRTVMLRNFEHVVGYTSTSAEFTAACQ
;
A
#
# COMPACT_ATOMS: atom_id res chain seq x y z
N MET A 1 -21.52 12.59 -12.31
CA MET A 1 -20.42 11.66 -12.03
C MET A 1 -20.66 11.11 -10.65
N ALA A 2 -20.52 9.79 -10.43
CA ALA A 2 -20.74 9.22 -9.11
C ALA A 2 -19.59 9.65 -8.19
N ASN A 3 -19.93 10.16 -7.01
CA ASN A 3 -18.97 10.48 -5.97
C ASN A 3 -19.11 9.44 -4.87
N LEU A 4 -18.00 8.87 -4.43
CA LEU A 4 -17.94 8.00 -3.27
C LEU A 4 -17.72 8.85 -2.03
N LYS A 5 -18.39 8.50 -0.94
CA LYS A 5 -18.29 9.18 0.34
C LYS A 5 -17.61 8.26 1.34
N VAL A 6 -16.30 8.38 1.44
CA VAL A 6 -15.47 7.44 2.20
C VAL A 6 -15.17 8.02 3.59
N PRO A 7 -15.58 7.35 4.68
CA PRO A 7 -15.13 7.70 6.02
C PRO A 7 -13.62 7.56 6.11
N VAL A 8 -12.95 8.59 6.59
CA VAL A 8 -11.50 8.62 6.76
C VAL A 8 -11.11 9.12 8.14
N ARG A 9 -9.93 8.69 8.60
CA ARG A 9 -9.25 9.27 9.75
C ARG A 9 -7.82 9.67 9.42
N TRP A 10 -7.29 10.60 10.21
CA TRP A 10 -5.89 11.03 10.20
C TRP A 10 -5.48 11.46 11.62
N TRP A 11 -4.20 11.71 11.85
CA TRP A 11 -3.70 12.11 13.17
C TRP A 11 -3.74 13.62 13.31
N GLY A 12 -4.36 14.15 14.37
CA GLY A 12 -4.56 15.59 14.56
C GLY A 12 -3.33 16.36 15.10
N GLY A 13 -2.13 15.80 14.97
CA GLY A 13 -0.90 16.44 15.43
C GLY A 13 -0.60 16.25 16.92
N ALA A 14 0.47 16.88 17.39
CA ALA A 14 0.91 16.85 18.79
C ALA A 14 1.67 18.13 19.15
N GLY A 15 1.73 18.48 20.44
CA GLY A 15 2.44 19.68 20.89
C GLY A 15 1.87 20.95 20.27
N ASN A 16 2.73 21.73 19.61
CA ASN A 16 2.36 23.00 18.97
C ASN A 16 1.57 22.81 17.66
N ASP A 17 1.67 21.63 17.03
CA ASP A 17 1.00 21.33 15.76
C ASP A 17 -0.37 20.67 15.97
N LYS A 18 -0.83 20.56 17.23
CA LYS A 18 -2.09 19.91 17.60
C LYS A 18 -3.29 20.72 17.12
N ILE A 19 -4.18 20.08 16.37
CA ILE A 19 -5.48 20.60 15.95
C ILE A 19 -6.62 20.05 16.82
N VAL A 20 -7.85 20.47 16.53
CA VAL A 20 -9.05 19.91 17.17
C VAL A 20 -9.20 18.45 16.73
N GLN A 21 -9.19 17.54 17.70
CA GLN A 21 -9.15 16.09 17.50
C GLN A 21 -9.91 15.39 18.63
N SER A 22 -10.28 14.12 18.44
CA SER A 22 -10.90 13.29 19.48
C SER A 22 -9.92 12.92 20.60
N GLU A 23 -10.45 12.27 21.64
CA GLU A 23 -9.67 11.86 22.81
C GLU A 23 -8.52 10.91 22.47
N ASP A 24 -8.70 10.05 21.47
CA ASP A 24 -7.69 9.12 20.98
C ASP A 24 -6.63 9.77 20.07
N GLY A 25 -6.79 11.06 19.77
CA GLY A 25 -5.86 11.89 19.02
C GLY A 25 -6.08 11.92 17.51
N HIS A 26 -7.08 11.20 16.99
CA HIS A 26 -7.41 11.22 15.58
C HIS A 26 -8.41 12.34 15.24
N CYS A 27 -8.49 12.65 13.97
CA CYS A 27 -9.56 13.43 13.37
C CYS A 27 -10.31 12.53 12.39
N TYR A 28 -11.59 12.83 12.17
CA TYR A 28 -12.47 12.04 11.32
C TYR A 28 -13.23 12.94 10.36
N ALA A 29 -13.42 12.48 9.13
CA ALA A 29 -14.24 13.15 8.13
C ALA A 29 -14.83 12.15 7.13
N GLU A 30 -15.79 12.62 6.34
CA GLU A 30 -16.22 11.96 5.12
C GLU A 30 -15.53 12.65 3.94
N LEU A 31 -14.72 11.90 3.19
CA LEU A 31 -14.03 12.40 2.01
C LEU A 31 -14.85 12.07 0.76
N GLU A 32 -15.17 13.11 -0.01
CA GLU A 32 -15.85 12.95 -1.29
C GLU A 32 -14.84 12.68 -2.41
N LEU A 33 -14.93 11.49 -3.02
CA LEU A 33 -14.04 11.01 -4.07
C LEU A 33 -14.80 10.92 -5.39
N GLU A 34 -14.37 11.67 -6.39
CA GLU A 34 -14.87 11.50 -7.76
C GLU A 34 -14.41 10.13 -8.29
N LEU A 35 -15.37 9.22 -8.53
CA LEU A 35 -15.08 7.84 -8.91
C LEU A 35 -14.22 7.75 -10.18
N ALA A 36 -14.50 8.58 -11.18
CA ALA A 36 -13.77 8.60 -12.45
C ALA A 36 -12.29 9.01 -12.31
N ARG A 37 -11.94 9.66 -11.20
CA ARG A 37 -10.58 10.12 -10.87
C ARG A 37 -9.99 9.38 -9.66
N THR A 38 -10.55 8.22 -9.34
CA THR A 38 -10.13 7.39 -8.21
C THR A 38 -9.70 6.01 -8.71
N VAL A 39 -8.57 5.53 -8.21
CA VAL A 39 -8.02 4.22 -8.53
C VAL A 39 -7.90 3.38 -7.26
N PHE A 40 -8.18 2.08 -7.37
CA PHE A 40 -7.86 1.08 -6.37
C PHE A 40 -6.47 0.49 -6.68
N MET A 41 -5.50 0.71 -5.80
CA MET A 41 -4.10 0.33 -6.01
C MET A 41 -3.70 -0.83 -5.09
N ILE A 42 -3.21 -1.92 -5.69
CA ILE A 42 -2.76 -3.12 -4.98
C ILE A 42 -1.23 -3.21 -5.10
N VAL A 43 -0.53 -3.20 -3.97
CA VAL A 43 0.94 -3.19 -3.94
C VAL A 43 1.48 -4.49 -3.32
N ASP A 44 2.34 -5.22 -4.03
CA ASP A 44 3.07 -6.41 -3.57
C ASP A 44 2.18 -7.46 -2.87
N SER A 45 0.99 -7.73 -3.42
CA SER A 45 0.02 -8.70 -2.89
C SER A 45 0.10 -10.08 -3.57
N ASP A 46 1.22 -10.39 -4.22
CA ASP A 46 1.48 -11.61 -4.98
C ASP A 46 1.99 -12.78 -4.10
N CYS A 47 1.44 -12.92 -2.90
CA CYS A 47 1.85 -13.90 -1.90
C CYS A 47 1.22 -15.31 -2.06
N GLY A 48 0.48 -15.56 -3.15
CA GLY A 48 -0.24 -16.80 -3.40
C GLY A 48 -1.51 -16.97 -2.57
N GLN A 49 -2.08 -18.17 -2.63
CA GLN A 49 -3.28 -18.55 -1.87
C GLN A 49 -2.98 -18.71 -0.36
N GLY A 50 -3.96 -18.39 0.48
CA GLY A 50 -3.94 -18.65 1.93
C GLY A 50 -3.45 -17.49 2.79
N ASN A 51 -3.13 -16.33 2.21
CA ASN A 51 -2.85 -15.13 3.00
C ASN A 51 -4.15 -14.47 3.46
N VAL A 52 -4.38 -14.47 4.78
CA VAL A 52 -5.60 -13.94 5.41
C VAL A 52 -5.86 -12.47 5.08
N TYR A 53 -4.82 -11.63 5.05
CA TYR A 53 -4.97 -10.20 4.74
C TYR A 53 -5.38 -9.97 3.29
N VAL A 54 -4.97 -10.87 2.38
CA VAL A 54 -5.40 -10.84 0.99
C VAL A 54 -6.83 -11.33 0.85
N GLU A 55 -7.12 -12.52 1.36
CA GLU A 55 -8.39 -13.22 1.07
C GLU A 55 -9.57 -12.66 1.88
N GLU A 56 -9.34 -12.26 3.13
CA GLU A 56 -10.38 -11.70 4.01
C GLU A 56 -10.41 -10.17 4.00
N GLY A 57 -9.30 -9.51 3.67
CA GLY A 57 -9.18 -8.05 3.64
C GLY A 57 -9.25 -7.46 2.23
N ILE A 58 -8.23 -7.72 1.40
CA ILE A 58 -8.08 -7.09 0.08
C ILE A 58 -9.16 -7.54 -0.89
N ALA A 59 -9.47 -8.83 -0.96
CA ALA A 59 -10.41 -9.39 -1.91
C ALA A 59 -11.83 -8.77 -1.83
N PRO A 60 -12.48 -8.64 -0.66
CA PRO A 60 -13.78 -7.98 -0.59
C PRO A 60 -13.72 -6.50 -0.95
N ALA A 61 -12.67 -5.77 -0.54
CA ALA A 61 -12.51 -4.36 -0.90
C ALA A 61 -12.30 -4.17 -2.42
N LEU A 62 -11.50 -5.03 -3.05
CA LEU A 62 -11.32 -5.06 -4.50
C LEU A 62 -12.63 -5.38 -5.22
N ALA A 63 -13.40 -6.35 -4.73
CA ALA A 63 -14.70 -6.68 -5.31
C ALA A 63 -15.66 -5.47 -5.25
N ALA A 64 -15.67 -4.72 -4.15
CA ALA A 64 -16.45 -3.50 -4.01
C ALA A 64 -16.00 -2.39 -4.98
N ALA A 65 -14.69 -2.18 -5.12
CA ALA A 65 -14.11 -1.23 -6.07
C ALA A 65 -14.50 -1.58 -7.53
N ARG A 66 -14.40 -2.85 -7.90
CA ARG A 66 -14.82 -3.35 -9.23
C ARG A 66 -16.32 -3.18 -9.46
N ALA A 67 -17.15 -3.42 -8.44
CA ALA A 67 -18.61 -3.33 -8.56
C ALA A 67 -19.10 -1.92 -8.91
N VAL A 68 -18.40 -0.88 -8.45
CA VAL A 68 -18.70 0.51 -8.83
C VAL A 68 -18.00 0.95 -10.12
N GLY A 69 -17.16 0.12 -10.73
CA GLY A 69 -16.39 0.46 -11.92
C GLY A 69 -15.18 1.35 -11.66
N MET A 70 -14.61 1.29 -10.45
CA MET A 70 -13.35 1.97 -10.14
C MET A 70 -12.21 1.34 -10.95
N GLN A 71 -11.27 2.16 -11.41
CA GLN A 71 -10.05 1.63 -12.05
C GLN A 71 -9.22 0.88 -11.02
N VAL A 72 -8.58 -0.22 -11.43
CA VAL A 72 -7.71 -1.03 -10.58
C VAL A 72 -6.33 -1.11 -11.19
N VAL A 73 -5.30 -0.94 -10.37
CA VAL A 73 -3.89 -1.11 -10.78
C VAL A 73 -3.14 -1.97 -9.79
N TYR A 74 -2.24 -2.79 -10.31
CA TYR A 74 -1.35 -3.66 -9.54
C TYR A 74 0.08 -3.18 -9.67
N ILE A 75 0.86 -3.42 -8.62
CA ILE A 75 2.29 -3.16 -8.58
C ILE A 75 2.94 -4.35 -7.88
N HIS A 76 3.95 -4.97 -8.49
CA HIS A 76 4.67 -6.11 -7.91
C HIS A 76 6.19 -5.92 -7.95
N ASN A 77 6.88 -6.57 -7.03
CA ASN A 77 8.34 -6.60 -7.04
C ASN A 77 8.89 -7.41 -8.21
N ASP A 78 9.65 -6.76 -9.08
CA ASP A 78 10.50 -7.40 -10.07
C ASP A 78 11.92 -6.84 -9.96
N PHE A 79 12.79 -7.61 -9.33
CA PHE A 79 14.21 -7.27 -9.17
C PHE A 79 15.10 -7.95 -10.22
N SER A 80 14.54 -8.61 -11.24
CA SER A 80 15.31 -9.37 -12.26
C SER A 80 16.39 -8.54 -12.96
N LEU A 81 16.20 -7.21 -13.01
CA LEU A 81 17.13 -6.27 -13.65
C LEU A 81 17.91 -5.38 -12.67
N SER A 82 17.69 -5.47 -11.37
CA SER A 82 18.33 -4.58 -10.37
C SER A 82 19.04 -5.32 -9.23
N ASP A 83 18.97 -6.65 -9.22
CA ASP A 83 19.53 -7.49 -8.18
C ASP A 83 20.95 -7.99 -8.50
N GLU A 84 21.94 -7.10 -8.44
CA GLU A 84 23.35 -7.37 -8.73
C GLU A 84 24.25 -7.37 -7.49
N PRO A 85 25.32 -8.20 -7.41
CA PRO A 85 26.44 -7.97 -6.51
C PRO A 85 26.99 -6.55 -6.68
N GLY A 86 27.32 -5.87 -5.59
CA GLY A 86 27.62 -4.42 -5.62
C GLY A 86 26.42 -3.53 -5.28
N SER A 87 25.20 -4.07 -5.30
CA SER A 87 24.00 -3.33 -4.89
C SER A 87 23.97 -3.14 -3.38
N ILE A 88 23.81 -1.88 -2.94
CA ILE A 88 23.74 -1.56 -1.51
C ILE A 88 22.63 -2.34 -0.79
N LYS A 89 21.55 -2.72 -1.48
CA LYS A 89 20.45 -3.52 -0.90
C LYS A 89 20.84 -4.93 -0.52
N ARG A 90 21.93 -5.46 -1.08
CA ARG A 90 22.51 -6.75 -0.71
C ARG A 90 23.64 -6.60 0.31
N GLU A 91 24.31 -5.46 0.29
CA GLU A 91 25.48 -5.19 1.14
C GLU A 91 25.11 -4.61 2.51
N ILE A 92 23.91 -4.03 2.66
CA ILE A 92 23.42 -3.52 3.95
C ILE A 92 23.51 -4.66 4.99
N HIS A 93 24.39 -4.45 5.97
CA HIS A 93 24.71 -5.42 7.02
C HIS A 93 25.20 -6.79 6.49
N GLY A 94 25.68 -6.86 5.25
CA GLY A 94 26.06 -8.11 4.58
C GLY A 94 24.88 -9.03 4.25
N THR A 95 23.65 -8.52 4.27
CA THR A 95 22.43 -9.32 4.06
C THR A 95 21.46 -8.63 3.11
N ARG A 96 20.56 -9.41 2.51
CA ARG A 96 19.32 -8.90 1.92
C ARG A 96 18.13 -9.46 2.67
N TRP A 97 17.33 -8.58 3.26
CA TRP A 97 16.18 -8.98 4.09
C TRP A 97 16.55 -9.95 5.23
N GLY A 98 17.76 -9.81 5.78
CA GLY A 98 18.26 -10.67 6.85
C GLY A 98 18.80 -12.03 6.40
N ASN A 99 18.78 -12.33 5.09
CA ASN A 99 19.38 -13.56 4.55
C ASN A 99 20.89 -13.34 4.33
N GLU A 100 21.71 -14.16 5.00
CA GLU A 100 23.16 -14.18 4.85
C GLU A 100 23.58 -14.67 3.45
N GLY A 101 24.72 -14.20 2.95
CA GLY A 101 25.27 -14.61 1.64
C GLY A 101 24.58 -13.96 0.43
N GLU A 102 23.52 -13.18 0.64
CA GLU A 102 22.84 -12.44 -0.42
C GLU A 102 23.72 -11.34 -1.05
N ALA A 103 24.70 -10.81 -0.30
CA ALA A 103 25.70 -9.87 -0.79
C ALA A 103 26.42 -10.40 -2.04
N ASP A 104 26.86 -11.65 -1.98
CA ASP A 104 27.76 -12.25 -2.96
C ASP A 104 27.08 -13.24 -3.91
N ARG A 105 25.80 -13.58 -3.70
CA ARG A 105 25.11 -14.55 -4.56
C ARG A 105 25.04 -14.09 -6.01
N SER A 106 25.05 -15.03 -6.94
CA SER A 106 24.86 -14.71 -8.36
C SER A 106 23.54 -13.96 -8.60
N PRO A 107 23.51 -13.02 -9.58
CA PRO A 107 22.27 -12.40 -10.02
C PRO A 107 21.22 -13.43 -10.47
N PRO A 108 19.92 -13.13 -10.31
CA PRO A 108 18.86 -13.95 -10.89
C PRO A 108 18.88 -13.88 -12.42
N ALA A 109 18.18 -14.80 -13.07
CA ALA A 109 18.00 -14.76 -14.52
C ALA A 109 17.30 -13.46 -14.96
N ARG A 110 17.68 -12.94 -16.13
CA ARG A 110 17.12 -11.72 -16.74
C ARG A 110 15.76 -11.99 -17.39
N THR A 111 14.82 -12.50 -16.60
CA THR A 111 13.46 -12.83 -17.03
C THR A 111 12.47 -12.07 -16.15
N PRO A 112 11.46 -11.39 -16.72
CA PRO A 112 10.44 -10.72 -15.93
C PRO A 112 9.80 -11.65 -14.90
N VAL A 113 9.57 -11.13 -13.70
CA VAL A 113 8.88 -11.88 -12.66
C VAL A 113 7.42 -12.04 -13.05
N VAL A 114 6.88 -13.24 -12.85
CA VAL A 114 5.45 -13.50 -12.95
C VAL A 114 4.89 -13.54 -11.53
N PRO A 115 4.07 -12.55 -11.12
CA PRO A 115 3.53 -12.48 -9.78
C PRO A 115 2.56 -13.64 -9.49
N ASN A 116 2.63 -14.18 -8.28
CA ASN A 116 1.77 -15.26 -7.81
C ASN A 116 0.58 -14.72 -7.01
N TYR A 117 -0.41 -14.12 -7.67
CA TYR A 117 -1.60 -13.63 -6.95
C TYR A 117 -2.51 -14.78 -6.47
N SER A 118 -3.15 -14.59 -5.30
CA SER A 118 -4.29 -15.44 -4.91
C SER A 118 -5.38 -15.33 -5.98
N PRO A 119 -6.08 -16.43 -6.35
CA PRO A 119 -7.19 -16.38 -7.30
C PRO A 119 -8.27 -15.35 -6.94
N SER A 120 -8.44 -15.05 -5.64
CA SER A 120 -9.39 -14.06 -5.12
C SER A 120 -9.10 -12.62 -5.55
N ILE A 121 -7.84 -12.31 -5.91
CA ILE A 121 -7.40 -10.97 -6.31
C ILE A 121 -6.66 -10.97 -7.65
N ALA A 122 -6.78 -12.03 -8.46
CA ALA A 122 -6.12 -12.10 -9.75
C ALA A 122 -6.47 -10.87 -10.61
N PRO A 123 -5.48 -10.22 -11.26
CA PRO A 123 -5.75 -9.11 -12.17
C PRO A 123 -6.66 -9.54 -13.33
N LEU A 124 -7.62 -8.69 -13.69
CA LEU A 124 -8.39 -8.85 -14.91
C LEU A 124 -7.56 -8.42 -16.13
N PRO A 125 -7.88 -8.88 -17.36
CA PRO A 125 -7.09 -8.55 -18.56
C PRO A 125 -6.91 -7.04 -18.86
N HIS A 126 -7.77 -6.19 -18.32
CA HIS A 126 -7.74 -4.74 -18.51
C HIS A 126 -7.15 -3.98 -17.31
N GLU A 127 -6.80 -4.67 -16.22
CA GLU A 127 -6.20 -4.09 -15.03
C GLU A 127 -4.67 -4.21 -15.16
N PRO A 128 -3.94 -3.10 -15.32
CA PRO A 128 -2.50 -3.16 -15.52
C PRO A 128 -1.77 -3.61 -14.26
N ASP A 129 -0.67 -4.31 -14.47
CA ASP A 129 0.27 -4.73 -13.42
C ASP A 129 1.67 -4.22 -13.74
N PHE A 130 2.21 -3.39 -12.85
CA PHE A 130 3.46 -2.69 -13.04
C PHE A 130 4.60 -3.35 -12.24
N PRO A 131 5.65 -3.85 -12.90
CA PRO A 131 6.85 -4.30 -12.19
C PRO A 131 7.59 -3.11 -11.59
N LYS A 132 8.02 -3.24 -10.34
CA LYS A 132 8.91 -2.27 -9.67
C LYS A 132 10.21 -2.91 -9.21
N ARG A 133 11.30 -2.15 -9.35
CA ARG A 133 12.66 -2.55 -8.97
C ARG A 133 13.11 -1.98 -7.63
N GLU A 134 12.30 -1.09 -7.09
CA GLU A 134 12.53 -0.34 -5.88
C GLU A 134 11.35 -0.50 -4.91
N TRP A 135 11.46 0.09 -3.73
CA TRP A 135 10.39 -0.02 -2.73
C TRP A 135 9.12 0.74 -3.16
N SER A 136 9.28 1.96 -3.68
CA SER A 136 8.17 2.76 -4.19
C SER A 136 7.75 2.32 -5.59
N GLY A 137 6.46 2.11 -5.78
CA GLY A 137 5.85 1.85 -7.08
C GLY A 137 5.91 3.04 -8.05
N PHE A 138 6.31 4.23 -7.61
CA PHE A 138 6.47 5.41 -8.47
C PHE A 138 7.92 5.59 -8.96
N HIS A 139 8.89 4.98 -8.29
CA HIS A 139 10.29 5.17 -8.63
C HIS A 139 10.66 4.39 -9.90
N GLU A 140 10.93 5.12 -10.98
CA GLU A 140 11.33 4.57 -12.28
C GLU A 140 10.36 3.51 -12.85
N THR A 141 9.05 3.72 -12.66
CA THR A 141 7.99 2.89 -13.24
C THR A 141 7.09 3.69 -14.17
N HIS A 142 6.14 3.02 -14.82
CA HIS A 142 5.10 3.66 -15.62
C HIS A 142 3.82 4.02 -14.84
N VAL A 143 3.81 3.86 -13.50
CA VAL A 143 2.62 4.06 -12.67
C VAL A 143 2.10 5.49 -12.79
N ASP A 144 2.92 6.51 -12.54
CA ASP A 144 2.47 7.92 -12.61
C ASP A 144 1.94 8.25 -14.01
N TYR A 145 2.71 7.93 -15.06
CA TYR A 145 2.30 8.18 -16.43
C TYR A 145 0.92 7.57 -16.73
N HIS A 146 0.70 6.32 -16.33
CA HIS A 146 -0.60 5.66 -16.51
C HIS A 146 -1.71 6.39 -15.76
N LEU A 147 -1.53 6.68 -14.46
CA LEU A 147 -2.53 7.37 -13.64
C LEU A 147 -2.89 8.75 -14.21
N ARG A 148 -1.90 9.48 -14.76
CA ARG A 148 -2.13 10.77 -15.43
C ARG A 148 -2.94 10.64 -16.72
N CYS A 149 -2.74 9.59 -17.51
CA CYS A 149 -3.53 9.35 -18.72
C CYS A 149 -5.04 9.20 -18.43
N TYR A 150 -5.40 8.76 -17.23
CA TYR A 150 -6.78 8.62 -16.76
C TYR A 150 -7.25 9.77 -15.85
N ASP A 151 -6.46 10.84 -15.74
CA ASP A 151 -6.73 12.00 -14.88
C ASP A 151 -6.99 11.62 -13.40
N ILE A 152 -6.36 10.55 -12.93
CA ILE A 152 -6.48 10.10 -11.54
C ILE A 152 -5.97 11.20 -10.60
N LYS A 153 -6.68 11.39 -9.48
CA LYS A 153 -6.34 12.31 -8.40
C LYS A 153 -6.32 11.63 -7.03
N ASN A 154 -7.09 10.56 -6.87
CA ASN A 154 -7.25 9.86 -5.61
C ASN A 154 -6.83 8.39 -5.75
N ILE A 155 -6.15 7.87 -4.74
CA ILE A 155 -5.72 6.48 -4.66
C ILE A 155 -6.28 5.88 -3.37
N VAL A 156 -7.06 4.82 -3.49
CA VAL A 156 -7.39 3.91 -2.39
C VAL A 156 -6.44 2.73 -2.48
N ALA A 157 -5.62 2.50 -1.46
CA ALA A 157 -4.50 1.59 -1.53
C ALA A 157 -4.51 0.50 -0.48
N VAL A 158 -4.02 -0.67 -0.89
CA VAL A 158 -3.90 -1.90 -0.11
C VAL A 158 -2.62 -2.65 -0.46
N GLY A 159 -2.28 -3.68 0.31
CA GLY A 159 -1.17 -4.58 0.02
C GLY A 159 -0.03 -4.49 1.02
N PHE A 160 1.21 -4.78 0.60
CA PHE A 160 2.30 -5.07 1.51
C PHE A 160 3.64 -4.41 1.15
N SER A 161 4.59 -4.36 2.08
CA SER A 161 4.33 -4.37 3.52
C SER A 161 3.93 -2.95 3.97
N GLN A 162 3.05 -2.87 4.96
CA GLN A 162 2.55 -1.61 5.54
C GLN A 162 3.67 -0.61 5.87
N ARG A 163 4.84 -1.09 6.33
CA ARG A 163 5.97 -0.25 6.74
C ARG A 163 6.99 0.06 5.63
N SER A 164 6.90 -0.61 4.48
CA SER A 164 7.93 -0.54 3.43
C SER A 164 7.31 -0.23 2.07
N CYS A 165 7.07 -1.23 1.21
CA CYS A 165 6.70 -0.98 -0.18
C CYS A 165 5.38 -0.23 -0.33
N LEU A 166 4.33 -0.62 0.41
CA LEU A 166 3.09 0.14 0.44
C LEU A 166 3.33 1.57 0.96
N TYR A 167 4.03 1.71 2.10
CA TYR A 167 4.35 3.01 2.68
C TYR A 167 5.06 3.95 1.69
N GLN A 168 6.13 3.47 1.06
CA GLN A 168 6.95 4.27 0.14
C GLN A 168 6.26 4.53 -1.19
N THR A 169 5.41 3.63 -1.65
CA THR A 169 4.56 3.87 -2.82
C THR A 169 3.58 5.00 -2.55
N LEU A 170 2.97 5.05 -1.37
CA LEU A 170 2.03 6.11 -1.01
C LEU A 170 2.71 7.45 -0.70
N ASN A 171 3.91 7.45 -0.13
CA ASN A 171 4.73 8.67 -0.07
C ASN A 171 5.05 9.18 -1.46
N GLY A 172 5.50 8.29 -2.36
CA GLY A 172 5.75 8.64 -3.76
C GLY A 172 4.51 9.20 -4.46
N ALA A 173 3.32 8.64 -4.19
CA ALA A 173 2.07 9.17 -4.71
C ALA A 173 1.79 10.61 -4.21
N VAL A 174 2.01 10.89 -2.92
CA VAL A 174 1.85 12.24 -2.36
C VAL A 174 2.87 13.22 -2.96
N GLU A 175 4.11 12.79 -3.16
CA GLU A 175 5.14 13.59 -3.86
C GLU A 175 4.75 13.90 -5.31
N HIS A 176 3.97 13.02 -5.95
CA HIS A 176 3.37 13.24 -7.26
C HIS A 176 1.99 13.93 -7.19
N ASN A 177 1.62 14.49 -6.05
CA ASN A 177 0.39 15.26 -5.84
C ASN A 177 -0.91 14.45 -6.03
N TYR A 178 -0.90 13.16 -5.63
CA TYR A 178 -2.12 12.36 -5.47
C TYR A 178 -2.60 12.40 -4.02
N ARG A 179 -3.92 12.37 -3.83
CA ARG A 179 -4.53 12.13 -2.52
C ARG A 179 -4.54 10.63 -2.24
N VAL A 180 -4.07 10.20 -1.08
CA VAL A 180 -3.98 8.78 -0.73
C VAL A 180 -4.85 8.42 0.47
N ILE A 181 -5.54 7.27 0.35
CA ILE A 181 -6.28 6.61 1.42
C ILE A 181 -5.76 5.17 1.53
N MET A 182 -5.19 4.79 2.68
CA MET A 182 -4.79 3.41 2.96
C MET A 182 -5.92 2.67 3.67
N LEU A 183 -6.29 1.46 3.21
CA LEU A 183 -7.18 0.60 3.98
C LEU A 183 -6.35 -0.15 5.03
N ARG A 184 -6.42 0.31 6.29
CA ARG A 184 -5.49 -0.07 7.37
C ARG A 184 -5.57 -1.53 7.82
N ASP A 185 -6.67 -2.21 7.48
CA ASP A 185 -6.95 -3.62 7.68
C ASP A 185 -6.67 -4.49 6.43
N CYS A 186 -6.31 -3.87 5.30
CA CYS A 186 -5.89 -4.55 4.06
C CYS A 186 -4.37 -4.51 3.85
N THR A 187 -3.60 -4.51 4.94
CA THR A 187 -2.14 -4.47 4.93
C THR A 187 -1.55 -5.11 6.18
N HIS A 188 -0.28 -5.49 6.12
CA HIS A 188 0.43 -6.07 7.25
C HIS A 188 1.91 -5.72 7.26
N SER A 189 2.51 -5.75 8.45
CA SER A 189 3.95 -5.78 8.69
C SER A 189 4.18 -6.53 9.99
N SER A 190 5.13 -7.47 9.99
CA SER A 190 5.50 -8.16 11.22
C SER A 190 6.19 -7.21 12.19
N GLU A 191 5.89 -7.39 13.47
CA GLU A 191 6.57 -6.71 14.57
C GLU A 191 7.98 -7.26 14.75
N TYR A 192 8.87 -6.44 15.29
CA TYR A 192 10.14 -6.90 15.84
C TYR A 192 9.91 -7.49 17.24
N PRO A 193 10.76 -8.42 17.72
CA PRO A 193 10.55 -9.05 19.03
C PRO A 193 10.39 -8.05 20.19
N ASP A 194 11.08 -6.91 20.12
CA ASP A 194 11.06 -5.84 21.12
C ASP A 194 9.93 -4.81 20.92
N THR A 195 9.18 -4.88 19.82
CA THR A 195 8.05 -3.99 19.53
C THR A 195 6.69 -4.65 19.70
N VAL A 196 6.62 -5.97 19.96
CA VAL A 196 5.36 -6.67 20.22
C VAL A 196 4.67 -6.13 21.47
N ASP A 197 3.38 -5.79 21.35
CA ASP A 197 2.53 -5.37 22.45
C ASP A 197 1.05 -5.67 22.12
N GLU A 198 0.54 -6.81 22.58
CA GLU A 198 -0.81 -7.30 22.29
C GLU A 198 -1.93 -6.41 22.87
N ARG A 199 -1.59 -5.46 23.75
CA ARG A 199 -2.56 -4.49 24.30
C ARG A 199 -2.91 -3.42 23.27
N LEU A 200 -2.09 -3.23 22.25
CA LEU A 200 -2.34 -2.29 21.16
C LEU A 200 -3.24 -2.96 20.11
N PRO A 201 -4.24 -2.25 19.55
CA PRO A 201 -5.09 -2.79 18.48
C PRO A 201 -4.31 -3.32 17.27
N GLU A 202 -3.15 -2.72 17.01
CA GLU A 202 -2.25 -3.10 15.92
C GLU A 202 -1.34 -4.30 16.26
N GLY A 203 -1.37 -4.81 17.49
CA GLY A 203 -0.57 -5.94 17.95
C GLY A 203 0.90 -5.62 18.28
N GLY A 204 1.30 -4.36 18.12
CA GLY A 204 2.63 -3.88 18.51
C GLY A 204 2.94 -2.44 18.08
N TRP A 205 4.09 -1.97 18.55
CA TRP A 205 4.53 -0.59 18.42
C TRP A 205 4.98 -0.22 17.01
N LEU A 206 5.55 -1.16 16.23
CA LEU A 206 5.97 -0.86 14.87
C LEU A 206 4.77 -0.46 14.01
N ARG A 207 3.73 -1.29 13.99
CA ARG A 207 2.52 -1.00 13.20
C ARG A 207 1.81 0.25 13.71
N THR A 208 1.72 0.40 15.03
CA THR A 208 1.13 1.58 15.68
C THR A 208 1.82 2.87 15.25
N VAL A 209 3.15 2.94 15.35
CA VAL A 209 3.92 4.14 15.00
C VAL A 209 3.87 4.40 13.50
N MET A 210 3.98 3.36 12.67
CA MET A 210 3.95 3.53 11.21
C MET A 210 2.57 3.97 10.70
N LEU A 211 1.48 3.46 11.27
CA LEU A 211 0.12 3.96 10.94
C LEU A 211 -0.05 5.41 11.40
N ARG A 212 0.35 5.74 12.63
CA ARG A 212 0.26 7.12 13.14
C ARG A 212 1.09 8.09 12.29
N ASN A 213 2.30 7.68 11.88
CA ASN A 213 3.14 8.51 11.04
C ASN A 213 2.50 8.72 9.66
N PHE A 214 1.98 7.66 9.06
CA PHE A 214 1.24 7.76 7.80
C PHE A 214 0.06 8.73 7.90
N GLU A 215 -0.74 8.59 8.96
CA GLU A 215 -1.91 9.43 9.25
C GLU A 215 -1.55 10.87 9.60
N HIS A 216 -0.31 11.15 10.00
CA HIS A 216 0.13 12.50 10.32
C HIS A 216 0.65 13.23 9.08
N VAL A 217 1.55 12.61 8.31
CA VAL A 217 2.33 13.32 7.28
C VAL A 217 2.11 12.84 5.85
N VAL A 218 1.38 11.75 5.64
CA VAL A 218 1.21 11.16 4.30
C VAL A 218 -0.23 11.29 3.81
N GLY A 219 -1.19 10.76 4.54
CA GLY A 219 -2.57 10.80 4.09
C GLY A 219 -3.57 10.20 5.06
N TYR A 220 -4.67 9.69 4.51
CA TYR A 220 -5.81 9.24 5.29
C TYR A 220 -5.83 7.72 5.42
N THR A 221 -6.44 7.20 6.48
CA THR A 221 -6.81 5.77 6.53
C THR A 221 -8.31 5.57 6.60
N SER A 222 -8.77 4.45 6.05
CA SER A 222 -10.13 3.91 6.20
C SER A 222 -10.03 2.42 6.54
N THR A 223 -11.13 1.78 6.89
CA THR A 223 -11.23 0.30 6.89
C THR A 223 -11.79 -0.21 5.57
N SER A 224 -11.52 -1.48 5.27
CA SER A 224 -12.16 -2.22 4.20
C SER A 224 -13.68 -2.19 4.29
N ALA A 225 -14.23 -2.27 5.51
CA ALA A 225 -15.66 -2.23 5.76
C ALA A 225 -16.26 -0.85 5.45
N GLU A 226 -15.65 0.23 5.94
CA GLU A 226 -16.06 1.61 5.65
C GLU A 226 -16.00 1.92 4.15
N PHE A 227 -14.92 1.51 3.48
CA PHE A 227 -14.76 1.66 2.04
C PHE A 227 -15.80 0.85 1.25
N THR A 228 -16.02 -0.42 1.62
CA THR A 228 -16.99 -1.29 0.96
C THR A 228 -18.41 -0.74 1.10
N ALA A 229 -18.77 -0.22 2.27
CA ALA A 229 -20.06 0.43 2.48
C ALA A 229 -20.21 1.71 1.64
N ALA A 230 -19.13 2.48 1.45
CA ALA A 230 -19.14 3.66 0.59
C ALA A 230 -19.28 3.35 -0.92
N CYS A 231 -19.03 2.10 -1.33
CA CYS A 231 -19.23 1.60 -2.69
C CYS A 231 -20.63 1.04 -2.96
N GLN A 232 -21.54 1.02 -1.97
CA GLN A 232 -22.92 0.54 -2.11
C GLN A 232 -23.90 1.70 -2.26
#